data_AF-A0A960P738-F1
#
_entry.id   AF-A0A960P738-F1
#
_cell.length_a   1.000
_cell.length_b   1.000
_cell.length_c   1.000
_cell.angle_alpha   90.00
_cell.angle_beta   90.00
_cell.angle_gamma   90.00
#
_symmetry.space_group_name_H-M   'P 1'
#
loop_
_entity.id
_entity.type
_entity.pdbx_description
1 polymer ?
#
loop_
_entity_poly.entity_id
_entity_poly.type
_entity_poly.pdbx_seq_one_letter_code
_entity_poly.pdbx_strand_id
1 'polypeptide(L)'
;MRLLWRLRARRRAGDRGAALVEMILFTPILVTIAIGILEYGLAWRDSITVSSTTRAGARVGSNAGNDRLADYNTLLAVQAAVASIPNAQIQRVVIYRSTTTDGKVPTQ
;
A
#
# COMPACT_ATOMS: atom_id res chain seq x y z
N MET A 1 -58.39 12.55 -22.72
CA MET A 1 -57.53 11.98 -21.64
C MET A 1 -56.39 11.03 -22.09
N ARG A 2 -56.41 10.40 -23.29
CA ARG A 2 -55.35 9.44 -23.71
C ARG A 2 -54.00 10.09 -24.10
N LEU A 3 -53.98 11.39 -24.46
CA LEU A 3 -52.77 12.11 -24.88
C LEU A 3 -51.78 12.35 -23.71
N LEU A 4 -52.32 12.66 -22.52
CA LEU A 4 -51.52 12.91 -21.31
C LEU A 4 -50.78 11.64 -20.83
N TRP A 5 -51.40 10.47 -21.01
CA TRP A 5 -50.77 9.18 -20.69
C TRP A 5 -49.57 8.85 -21.58
N ARG A 6 -49.63 9.19 -22.88
CA ARG A 6 -48.53 8.95 -23.82
C ARG A 6 -47.32 9.84 -23.55
N LEU A 7 -47.53 11.10 -23.15
CA LEU A 7 -46.46 12.01 -22.77
C LEU A 7 -45.77 11.59 -21.46
N ARG A 8 -46.55 11.13 -20.48
CA ARG A 8 -46.02 10.64 -19.19
C ARG A 8 -45.23 9.33 -19.34
N ALA A 9 -45.66 8.44 -20.24
CA ALA A 9 -44.94 7.22 -20.56
C ALA A 9 -43.60 7.49 -21.27
N ARG A 10 -43.55 8.46 -22.20
CA ARG A 10 -42.30 8.88 -22.86
C ARG A 10 -41.30 9.51 -21.90
N ARG A 11 -41.75 10.37 -20.98
CA ARG A 11 -40.86 10.93 -19.93
C ARG A 11 -40.27 9.85 -19.03
N ARG A 12 -41.10 8.90 -18.56
CA ARG A 12 -40.61 7.75 -17.77
C ARG A 12 -39.61 6.86 -18.51
N ALA A 13 -39.74 6.73 -19.83
CA ALA A 13 -38.76 6.01 -20.65
C ALA A 13 -37.45 6.81 -20.82
N GLY A 14 -37.54 8.13 -20.96
CA GLY A 14 -36.39 9.04 -21.02
C GLY A 14 -35.59 9.08 -19.71
N ASP A 15 -36.25 9.10 -18.55
CA ASP A 15 -35.59 9.08 -17.24
C ASP A 15 -34.74 7.81 -17.03
N ARG A 16 -35.20 6.65 -17.52
CA ARG A 16 -34.45 5.39 -17.45
C ARG A 16 -33.20 5.40 -18.34
N GLY A 17 -33.29 6.01 -19.53
CA GLY A 17 -32.15 6.16 -20.45
C GLY A 17 -31.13 7.17 -19.95
N ALA A 18 -31.59 8.29 -19.37
CA ALA A 18 -30.72 9.30 -18.78
C ALA A 18 -29.90 8.74 -17.60
N ALA A 19 -30.52 7.94 -16.72
CA ALA A 19 -29.83 7.30 -15.61
C ALA A 19 -28.72 6.32 -16.08
N LEU A 20 -28.92 5.61 -17.19
CA LEU A 20 -27.89 4.75 -17.78
C LEU A 20 -26.69 5.56 -18.30
N VAL A 21 -26.95 6.69 -18.98
CA VAL A 21 -25.90 7.57 -19.48
C VAL A 21 -25.11 8.19 -18.31
N GLU A 22 -25.80 8.62 -17.27
CA GLU A 22 -25.19 9.16 -16.06
C GLU A 22 -24.28 8.14 -15.37
N MET A 23 -24.73 6.88 -15.22
CA MET A 23 -23.90 5.80 -14.69
C MET A 23 -22.66 5.54 -15.56
N ILE A 24 -22.77 5.55 -16.89
CA ILE A 24 -21.62 5.34 -17.78
C ILE A 24 -20.55 6.42 -17.59
N LEU A 25 -20.94 7.65 -17.27
CA LEU A 25 -20.00 8.75 -17.03
C LEU A 25 -19.33 8.65 -15.65
N PHE A 26 -20.06 8.28 -14.60
CA PHE A 26 -19.51 8.23 -13.24
C PHE A 26 -18.82 6.91 -12.89
N THR A 27 -19.28 5.78 -13.43
CA THR A 27 -18.69 4.45 -13.17
C THR A 27 -17.17 4.41 -13.39
N PRO A 28 -16.58 4.90 -14.50
CA PRO A 28 -15.12 4.85 -14.68
C PRO A 28 -14.37 5.65 -13.61
N ILE A 29 -14.91 6.80 -13.18
CA ILE A 29 -14.32 7.63 -12.12
C ILE A 29 -14.35 6.88 -10.79
N LEU A 30 -15.51 6.30 -10.44
CA LEU A 30 -15.69 5.54 -9.19
C LEU A 30 -14.78 4.29 -9.16
N VAL A 31 -14.68 3.56 -10.26
CA VAL A 31 -13.78 2.40 -10.39
C VAL A 31 -12.33 2.81 -10.25
N THR A 32 -11.92 3.91 -10.88
CA THR A 32 -10.52 4.41 -10.78
C THR A 32 -10.18 4.81 -9.36
N ILE A 33 -11.08 5.51 -8.66
CA ILE A 33 -10.90 5.87 -7.25
C ILE A 33 -10.82 4.62 -6.38
N ALA A 34 -11.70 3.63 -6.62
CA ALA A 34 -11.68 2.37 -5.88
C ALA A 34 -10.34 1.62 -6.04
N ILE A 35 -9.84 1.50 -7.28
CA ILE A 35 -8.53 0.89 -7.54
C ILE A 35 -7.42 1.70 -6.86
N GLY A 36 -7.45 3.03 -6.96
CA GLY A 36 -6.46 3.90 -6.30
C GLY A 36 -6.41 3.71 -4.79
N ILE A 37 -7.56 3.55 -4.12
CA ILE A 37 -7.63 3.27 -2.69
C ILE A 37 -7.01 1.90 -2.37
N LEU A 38 -7.29 0.88 -3.18
CA LEU A 38 -6.74 -0.46 -2.98
C LEU A 38 -5.21 -0.49 -3.15
N GLU A 39 -4.71 0.08 -4.24
CA GLU A 39 -3.26 0.18 -4.52
C GLU A 39 -2.54 0.95 -3.41
N TYR A 40 -3.10 2.09 -2.99
CA TYR A 40 -2.53 2.87 -1.90
C TYR A 40 -2.56 2.11 -0.56
N GLY A 41 -3.63 1.37 -0.28
CA GLY A 41 -3.73 0.53 0.91
C GLY A 41 -2.65 -0.55 0.97
N LEU A 42 -2.35 -1.19 -0.17
CA LEU A 42 -1.26 -2.16 -0.29
C LEU A 42 0.10 -1.49 -0.09
N ALA A 43 0.35 -0.36 -0.76
CA ALA A 43 1.59 0.40 -0.60
C ALA A 43 1.82 0.87 0.85
N TRP A 44 0.76 1.31 1.54
CA TRP A 44 0.82 1.67 2.96
C TRP A 44 1.21 0.45 3.80
N ARG A 45 0.53 -0.68 3.61
CA ARG A 45 0.83 -1.92 4.33
C ARG A 45 2.30 -2.32 4.18
N ASP A 46 2.85 -2.19 2.98
CA ASP A 46 4.26 -2.48 2.73
C ASP A 46 5.18 -1.52 3.50
N SER A 47 4.86 -0.22 3.52
CA SER A 47 5.60 0.79 4.32
C SER A 47 5.60 0.48 5.83
N ILE A 48 4.46 0.07 6.38
CA ILE A 48 4.38 -0.37 7.79
C ILE A 48 5.27 -1.60 8.02
N THR A 49 5.24 -2.56 7.09
CA THR A 49 6.01 -3.79 7.21
C THR A 49 7.52 -3.56 7.09
N VAL A 50 7.96 -2.68 6.20
CA VAL A 50 9.37 -2.26 6.12
C VAL A 50 9.81 -1.57 7.41
N SER A 51 8.95 -0.73 7.98
CA SER A 51 9.22 -0.04 9.25
C SER A 51 9.28 -0.99 10.44
N SER A 52 8.43 -2.01 10.49
CA SER A 52 8.47 -3.03 11.55
C SER A 52 9.69 -3.94 11.40
N THR A 53 10.03 -4.34 10.18
CA THR A 53 11.21 -5.12 9.83
C THR A 53 12.49 -4.42 10.25
N THR A 54 12.65 -3.15 9.89
CA THR A 54 13.84 -2.35 10.25
C THR A 54 13.99 -2.23 11.77
N ARG A 55 12.89 -2.04 12.51
CA ARG A 55 12.91 -2.05 13.98
C ARG A 55 13.29 -3.41 14.57
N ALA A 56 12.80 -4.51 14.00
CA ALA A 56 13.18 -5.85 14.43
C ALA A 56 14.67 -6.13 14.21
N GLY A 57 15.19 -5.78 13.02
CA GLY A 57 16.61 -5.86 12.71
C GLY A 57 17.46 -4.99 13.64
N ALA A 58 17.07 -3.74 13.85
CA ALA A 58 17.79 -2.82 14.74
C ALA A 58 17.85 -3.34 16.20
N ARG A 59 16.77 -3.93 16.71
CA ARG A 59 16.76 -4.56 18.04
C ARG A 59 17.75 -5.72 18.13
N VAL A 60 17.74 -6.61 17.15
CA VAL A 60 18.66 -7.76 17.15
C VAL A 60 20.11 -7.30 16.98
N GLY A 61 20.39 -6.38 16.06
CA GLY A 61 21.72 -5.81 15.86
C GLY A 61 22.24 -5.07 17.09
N SER A 62 21.41 -4.26 17.74
CA SER A 62 21.77 -3.58 18.98
C SER A 62 22.03 -4.54 20.14
N ASN A 63 21.27 -5.65 20.22
CA ASN A 63 21.47 -6.67 21.24
C ASN A 63 22.74 -7.49 21.00
N ALA A 64 23.07 -7.79 19.75
CA ALA A 64 24.26 -8.55 19.39
C ALA A 64 25.57 -7.75 19.56
N GLY A 65 25.52 -6.42 19.42
CA GLY A 65 26.65 -5.54 19.74
C GLY A 65 27.88 -5.81 18.87
N ASN A 66 29.00 -6.18 19.52
CA ASN A 66 30.27 -6.49 18.85
C ASN A 66 30.47 -8.00 18.57
N ASP A 67 29.42 -8.82 18.69
CA ASP A 67 29.51 -10.24 18.36
C ASP A 67 29.88 -10.43 16.88
N ARG A 68 30.72 -11.42 16.59
CA ARG A 68 31.15 -11.76 15.24
C ARG A 68 29.98 -12.15 14.33
N LEU A 69 28.88 -12.63 14.90
CA LEU A 69 27.67 -13.01 14.18
C LEU A 69 26.57 -11.94 14.19
N ALA A 70 26.85 -10.71 14.67
CA ALA A 70 25.84 -9.66 14.80
C ALA A 70 25.13 -9.34 13.46
N ASP A 71 25.89 -9.17 12.38
CA ASP A 71 25.33 -8.87 11.05
C ASP A 71 24.47 -10.03 10.53
N TYR A 72 24.94 -11.27 10.73
CA TYR A 72 24.22 -12.47 10.33
C TYR A 72 22.89 -12.61 11.07
N ASN A 73 22.90 -12.45 12.40
CA ASN A 73 21.70 -12.51 13.23
C ASN A 73 20.72 -11.37 12.87
N THR A 74 21.23 -10.19 12.53
CA THR A 74 20.43 -9.06 12.08
C THR A 74 19.74 -9.36 10.75
N LEU A 75 20.44 -9.97 9.80
CA LEU A 75 19.86 -10.38 8.50
C LEU A 75 18.79 -11.46 8.67
N LEU A 76 18.99 -12.43 9.56
CA LEU A 76 17.96 -13.43 9.89
C LEU A 76 16.70 -12.78 10.47
N ALA A 77 16.86 -11.80 11.35
CA ALA A 77 15.73 -11.07 11.93
C ALA A 77 14.96 -10.25 10.87
N VAL A 78 15.68 -9.62 9.95
CA VAL A 78 15.10 -8.91 8.80
C VAL A 78 14.35 -9.90 7.89
N GLN A 79 14.96 -11.03 7.56
CA GLN A 79 14.33 -12.06 6.73
C GLN A 79 13.03 -12.59 7.35
N ALA A 80 13.04 -12.88 8.64
CA ALA A 80 11.86 -13.35 9.37
C ALA A 80 10.73 -12.29 9.40
N ALA A 81 11.06 -11.02 9.51
CA ALA A 81 10.08 -9.94 9.55
C ALA A 81 9.49 -9.60 8.16
N VAL A 82 10.31 -9.69 7.10
CA VAL A 82 9.87 -9.44 5.71
C VAL A 82 8.99 -10.55 5.16
N ALA A 83 9.02 -11.76 5.71
CA ALA A 83 8.21 -12.89 5.26
C ALA A 83 6.69 -12.61 5.18
N SER A 84 6.22 -11.55 5.84
CA SER A 84 4.83 -11.08 5.80
C SER A 84 4.45 -10.23 4.56
N ILE A 85 5.42 -9.84 3.73
CA ILE A 85 5.20 -9.15 2.45
C ILE A 85 5.30 -10.18 1.30
N PRO A 86 4.19 -10.50 0.60
CA PRO A 86 4.25 -11.33 -0.59
C PRO A 86 5.05 -10.62 -1.69
N ASN A 87 6.01 -11.32 -2.31
CA ASN A 87 6.90 -10.80 -3.36
C ASN A 87 7.81 -9.62 -2.96
N ALA A 88 8.17 -9.47 -1.68
CA ALA A 88 9.14 -8.44 -1.29
C ALA A 88 10.48 -8.61 -2.02
N GLN A 89 10.82 -7.62 -2.84
CA GLN A 89 12.13 -7.50 -3.47
C GLN A 89 13.00 -6.55 -2.64
N ILE A 90 13.79 -7.11 -1.73
CA ILE A 90 14.77 -6.32 -0.97
C ILE A 90 15.92 -5.96 -1.91
N GLN A 91 16.03 -4.67 -2.29
CA GLN A 91 17.11 -4.20 -3.16
C GLN A 91 18.46 -4.10 -2.43
N ARG A 92 18.44 -3.63 -1.17
CA ARG A 92 19.64 -3.43 -0.36
C ARG A 92 19.31 -3.39 1.13
N VAL A 93 20.14 -4.04 1.93
CA VAL A 93 20.17 -3.88 3.39
C VAL A 93 21.50 -3.26 3.75
N VAL A 94 21.50 -2.18 4.53
CA VAL A 94 22.73 -1.54 5.01
C VAL A 94 22.77 -1.67 6.51
N ILE A 95 23.76 -2.40 7.00
CA ILE A 95 24.07 -2.54 8.43
C ILE A 95 25.34 -1.75 8.67
N TYR A 96 25.31 -0.86 9.66
CA TYR A 96 26.43 -0.02 10.00
C TYR A 96 26.45 0.27 11.50
N ARG A 97 27.63 0.59 12.02
CA ARG A 97 27.79 1.09 13.38
C ARG A 97 27.28 2.54 13.42
N SER A 98 26.17 2.77 14.12
CA SER A 98 25.66 4.13 14.31
C SER A 98 26.49 4.86 15.35
N THR A 99 27.14 5.96 14.96
CA THR A 99 27.84 6.88 15.89
C THR A 99 26.93 8.00 16.38
N THR A 100 25.75 8.16 15.77
CA THR A 100 24.77 9.21 16.05
C THR A 100 23.37 8.59 16.14
N THR A 101 22.39 9.28 16.73
CA THR A 101 21.00 8.79 16.89
C THR A 101 20.10 9.11 15.68
N ASP A 102 20.66 9.76 14.65
CA ASP A 102 19.90 10.35 13.55
C ASP A 102 19.44 9.33 12.49
N GLY A 103 19.89 8.08 12.59
CA GLY A 103 19.56 7.01 11.63
C GLY A 103 20.09 7.23 10.21
N LYS A 104 20.94 8.25 10.00
CA LYS A 104 21.56 8.56 8.71
C LYS A 104 22.57 7.48 8.35
N VAL A 105 22.32 6.82 7.22
CA VAL A 105 23.28 5.88 6.61
C VAL A 105 24.55 6.66 6.26
N PRO A 106 25.75 6.18 6.65
CA PRO A 106 27.00 6.81 6.27
C PRO A 106 27.09 6.96 4.75
N THR A 107 27.47 8.14 4.28
CA THR A 107 27.85 8.33 2.88
C THR A 107 29.13 7.53 2.65
N GLN A 108 29.12 6.63 1.67
CA GLN A 108 30.30 5.85 1.30
C GLN A 108 31.47 6.75 0.90
#